data_AF-A0A3E1NCK6-F1
#
_entry.id   AF-A0A3E1NCK6-F1
#
_cell.length_a   1.000
_cell.length_b   1.000
_cell.length_c   1.000
_cell.angle_alpha   90.00
_cell.angle_beta   90.00
_cell.angle_gamma   90.00
#
_symmetry.space_group_name_H-M   'P 1'
#
loop_
_entity.id
_entity.type
_entity.pdbx_description
1 polymer ?
#
loop_
_entity_poly.entity_id
_entity_poly.type
_entity_poly.pdbx_seq_one_letter_code
_entity_poly.pdbx_strand_id
1 'polypeptide(L)' 'MSDYKFDRNAFKMQTFQEADRANIFDRETSYQERLRQAYYLISQAYGFSMTDQPKLDKSYFSSRKLSH' A
#
# COMPACT_ATOMS: atom_id res chain seq x y z
N MET A 1 -20.03 8.14 -18.81
CA MET A 1 -19.93 7.71 -17.40
C MET A 1 -20.33 6.23 -17.29
N SER A 2 -19.52 5.34 -17.88
CA SER A 2 -19.80 3.91 -18.01
C SER A 2 -18.66 3.02 -17.50
N ASP A 3 -17.62 3.59 -16.91
CA ASP A 3 -16.31 2.94 -16.90
C ASP A 3 -15.94 2.28 -15.57
N TYR A 4 -16.79 2.39 -14.54
CA TYR A 4 -16.64 1.64 -13.30
C TYR A 4 -17.50 0.38 -13.35
N LYS A 5 -17.13 -0.54 -14.24
CA LYS A 5 -17.75 -1.86 -14.30
C LYS A 5 -17.26 -2.66 -13.10
N PHE A 6 -18.17 -3.06 -12.21
CA PHE A 6 -17.87 -3.94 -11.08
C PHE A 6 -17.23 -5.23 -11.61
N ASP A 7 -15.95 -5.44 -11.29
CA ASP A 7 -15.22 -6.63 -11.71
C ASP A 7 -15.70 -7.85 -10.91
N ARG A 8 -16.52 -8.68 -11.56
CA ARG A 8 -17.05 -9.91 -10.97
C ARG A 8 -16.00 -11.00 -10.83
N ASN A 9 -14.81 -10.82 -11.42
CA ASN A 9 -13.68 -11.75 -11.28
C ASN A 9 -12.75 -11.39 -10.12
N ALA A 10 -12.92 -10.22 -9.48
CA ALA A 10 -12.14 -9.85 -8.31
C ALA A 10 -12.37 -10.83 -7.13
N PHE A 11 -13.55 -11.44 -7.09
CA PHE A 11 -13.94 -12.42 -6.07
C PHE A 11 -14.06 -13.81 -6.69
N LYS A 12 -12.95 -14.56 -6.70
CA LYS A 12 -12.97 -15.99 -7.04
C LYS A 12 -13.29 -16.83 -5.81
N MET A 13 -14.15 -17.82 -5.95
CA MET A 13 -14.29 -18.89 -4.95
C MET A 13 -12.95 -19.64 -4.91
N GLN A 14 -12.25 -19.54 -3.79
CA GLN A 14 -10.98 -20.23 -3.57
C GLN A 14 -10.96 -20.84 -2.17
N THR A 15 -10.29 -21.97 -2.01
CA THR A 15 -10.08 -22.57 -0.68
C THR A 15 -9.11 -21.70 0.14
N PHE A 16 -9.11 -21.87 1.47
CA PHE A 16 -8.17 -21.16 2.33
C PHE A 16 -6.71 -21.35 1.90
N GLN A 17 -6.35 -22.58 1.52
CA GLN A 17 -5.01 -22.90 1.02
C GLN A 17 -4.69 -22.21 -0.30
N GLU A 18 -5.66 -22.07 -1.20
CA GLU A 18 -5.48 -21.37 -2.47
C GLU A 18 -5.33 -19.86 -2.27
N ALA A 19 -6.08 -19.27 -1.33
CA ALA A 19 -5.90 -17.88 -0.94
C ALA A 19 -4.52 -17.62 -0.32
N ASP A 20 -4.04 -18.53 0.53
CA ASP A 20 -2.72 -18.43 1.16
C ASP A 20 -1.60 -18.56 0.12
N ARG A 21 -1.76 -19.42 -0.90
CA ARG A 21 -0.82 -19.51 -2.04
C ARG A 21 -0.89 -18.33 -3.00
N ALA A 22 -2.04 -17.65 -3.07
CA ALA A 22 -2.23 -16.47 -3.91
C ALA A 22 -1.67 -15.18 -3.27
N ASN A 23 -1.19 -15.26 -2.02
CA ASN A 23 -0.43 -14.16 -1.44
C ASN A 23 0.83 -13.95 -2.27
N ILE A 24 0.94 -12.76 -2.85
CA ILE A 24 2.11 -12.33 -3.63
C ILE A 24 3.33 -12.18 -2.69
N PHE A 25 3.08 -12.03 -1.39
CA PHE A 25 4.10 -11.80 -0.37
C PHE A 25 4.20 -13.01 0.55
N ASP A 26 5.39 -13.60 0.61
CA ASP A 26 5.69 -14.73 1.49
C ASP A 26 5.63 -14.30 2.97
N ARG A 27 5.20 -15.19 3.86
CA ARG A 27 5.18 -14.94 5.31
C ARG A 27 6.58 -14.66 5.86
N GLU A 28 7.60 -15.25 5.23
CA GLU A 28 9.01 -15.08 5.60
C GLU A 28 9.63 -13.77 5.10
N THR A 29 8.85 -12.88 4.49
CA THR A 29 9.35 -11.57 4.02
C THR A 29 9.83 -10.73 5.21
N SER A 30 11.05 -10.18 5.12
CA SER A 30 11.60 -9.32 6.17
C SER A 30 10.74 -8.06 6.38
N TYR A 31 10.74 -7.50 7.60
CA TYR A 31 9.96 -6.30 7.90
C TYR A 31 10.29 -5.12 6.99
N GLN A 32 11.57 -4.96 6.62
CA GLN A 32 12.02 -3.90 5.71
C GLN A 32 11.39 -4.04 4.33
N GLU A 33 11.30 -5.27 3.83
CA GLU A 33 10.72 -5.53 2.52
C GLU A 33 9.20 -5.38 2.54
N ARG A 34 8.54 -5.80 3.62
CA ARG A 34 7.10 -5.53 3.83
C ARG A 34 6.79 -4.03 3.82
N LEU A 35 7.64 -3.20 4.45
CA LEU A 35 7.50 -1.75 4.41
C LEU A 35 7.66 -1.19 2.99
N ARG A 36 8.63 -1.69 2.22
CA ARG A 36 8.80 -1.28 0.81
C ARG A 36 7.58 -1.62 -0.05
N GLN A 37 7.04 -2.83 0.11
CA GLN A 37 5.85 -3.28 -0.61
C GLN A 37 4.63 -2.42 -0.27
N ALA A 38 4.38 -2.21 1.03
CA ALA A 38 3.29 -1.35 1.49
C ALA A 38 3.44 0.08 0.93
N TYR A 39 4.65 0.62 0.97
CA TYR A 39 4.93 1.96 0.45
C TYR A 39 4.71 2.06 -1.06
N TYR A 40 5.08 1.03 -1.81
CA TYR A 40 4.79 0.95 -3.25
C TYR A 40 3.29 1.01 -3.53
N LEU A 41 2.49 0.21 -2.81
CA LEU A 41 1.03 0.21 -2.97
C LEU A 41 0.42 1.57 -2.64
N ILE A 42 0.92 2.26 -1.61
CA ILE A 42 0.50 3.63 -1.28
C ILE A 42 0.83 4.58 -2.44
N SER A 43 2.03 4.48 -3.02
CA SER A 43 2.43 5.34 -4.15
C SER A 43 1.51 5.19 -5.36
N GLN A 44 1.08 3.95 -5.66
CA GLN A 44 0.14 3.67 -6.74
C GLN A 44 -1.26 4.20 -6.43
N ALA A 45 -1.73 4.05 -5.18
CA ALA A 45 -3.06 4.50 -4.78
C ALA A 45 -3.21 6.04 -4.81
N TYR A 46 -2.17 6.77 -4.43
CA TYR A 46 -2.17 8.23 -4.35
C TYR A 46 -1.48 8.92 -5.54
N GLY A 47 -0.96 8.14 -6.51
CA GLY A 47 -0.43 8.66 -7.77
C GLY A 47 0.87 9.44 -7.66
N PHE A 48 1.77 9.07 -6.73
CA PHE A 48 3.09 9.70 -6.60
C PHE A 48 4.22 8.72 -6.91
N SER A 49 5.40 9.25 -7.25
CA SER A 49 6.59 8.44 -7.50
C SER A 49 7.35 8.12 -6.22
N MET A 50 7.93 6.93 -6.15
CA MET A 50 8.89 6.57 -5.09
C MET A 50 10.13 7.47 -5.08
N THR A 51 10.49 8.05 -6.23
CA THR A 51 11.66 8.94 -6.37
C THR A 51 11.33 10.40 -6.06
N ASP A 52 10.10 10.83 -6.31
CA ASP A 52 9.63 12.21 -6.12
C ASP A 52 8.39 12.20 -5.24
N GLN A 53 8.66 12.06 -3.95
CA GLN A 53 7.64 11.86 -2.93
C GLN A 53 7.05 13.20 -2.50
N PRO A 54 5.73 13.24 -2.22
CA PRO A 54 5.09 14.44 -1.69
C PRO A 54 5.74 14.80 -0.34
N LYS A 55 6.25 16.03 -0.26
CA LYS A 55 6.87 16.56 0.95
C LYS A 55 5.80 17.11 1.88
N LEU A 56 5.96 16.86 3.18
CA LEU A 56 5.11 17.48 4.18
C LEU A 56 5.30 19.00 4.14
N ASP A 57 4.22 19.73 3.89
CA ASP A 57 4.19 21.17 4.08
C ASP A 57 4.16 21.51 5.57
N LYS A 58 5.20 22.22 6.03
CA LYS A 58 5.38 22.62 7.43
C LYS A 58 4.90 24.05 7.71
N SER A 59 4.31 24.73 6.73
CA SER A 59 3.80 26.10 6.89
C SER A 59 2.62 26.17 7.86
N TYR A 60 1.73 25.17 7.83
CA TYR A 60 0.53 25.10 8.67
C TYR A 60 0.67 24.19 9.89
N PHE A 61 1.58 23.20 9.84
CA PHE A 61 1.72 22.18 10.87
C PHE A 61 3.10 22.26 11.54
N SER A 62 3.12 22.58 12.84
CA SER A 62 4.33 22.50 13.66
C SER A 62 4.23 21.32 14.63
N SER A 63 5.22 20.42 14.55
CA SER A 63 5.42 19.37 15.55
C SER A 63 6.55 19.81 16.48
N ARG A 64 6.25 20.06 17.77
CA ARG A 64 7.29 20.29 18.78
C ARG A 64 7.80 18.95 19.29
N LYS A 65 9.13 18.83 19.37
CA LYS A 65 9.77 17.67 20.03
C LYS A 65 9.31 17.67 21.50
N LEU A 66 8.75 16.56 21.96
CA LEU A 66 8.54 16.35 23.39
C LEU A 66 9.94 16.27 24.02
N SER A 67 10.34 17.30 24.77
CA SER A 67 11.52 17.23 25.62
C SER A 67 11.17 16.33 26.81
N HIS A 68 11.93 15.26 26.99
CA HIS A 68 11.92 14.48 28.22
C HIS A 68 13.18 14.82 29.03
#